data_AF-A0A1G8J2C9-F1
#
_entry.id   AF-A0A1G8J2C9-F1
#
_cell.length_a   1.000
_cell.length_b   1.000
_cell.length_c   1.000
_cell.angle_alpha   90.00
_cell.angle_beta   90.00
_cell.angle_gamma   90.00
#
_symmetry.space_group_name_H-M   'P 1'
#
loop_
_entity.id
_entity.type
_entity.pdbx_description
1 polymer ?
#
loop_
_entity_poly.entity_id
_entity_poly.type
_entity_poly.pdbx_seq_one_letter_code
_entity_poly.pdbx_strand_id
1 'polypeptide(L)'
;MKKQIVLAALSTTLMLSACSDDSTGENSREEQEQETQEQYSEEAGKADSIHQTVSDVIREGHTYFSEYLQHDNHKNENILETLEQFIPDTKEAAEQAENLALKEDLEDIHRLLINFQKRLHDKGESLNEREKRTRMISLLHRYSDLDYYARGNDASQPYYVTQYSLAQLDRGMHKTAVQEDIKRLPENVQHFIQHNYGHDKNAFIERNDFREALIEAYEQKGELQARDYQYIVNRMIEEGDTKAEVLRVFVEERM
;
A
#
# COMPACT_ATOMS: atom_id res chain seq x y z
N MET A 1 -31.09 54.20 2.71
CA MET A 1 -30.62 55.39 1.97
C MET A 1 -29.13 55.27 1.74
N LYS A 2 -28.71 55.63 0.53
CA LYS A 2 -27.36 55.56 -0.06
C LYS A 2 -26.27 56.20 0.81
N LYS A 3 -25.07 55.61 0.82
CA LYS A 3 -23.85 56.18 0.17
C LYS A 3 -22.66 55.22 0.26
N GLN A 4 -22.15 54.85 -0.92
CA GLN A 4 -20.83 54.28 -1.17
C GLN A 4 -19.74 55.33 -0.89
N ILE A 5 -18.55 54.89 -0.47
CA ILE A 5 -17.27 55.49 -0.88
C ILE A 5 -16.31 54.33 -1.19
N VAL A 6 -15.85 54.33 -2.43
CA VAL A 6 -14.71 53.57 -2.99
C VAL A 6 -13.62 54.61 -3.26
N LEU A 7 -12.37 54.33 -2.88
CA LEU A 7 -11.12 54.92 -3.40
C LEU A 7 -9.96 54.36 -2.56
N ALA A 8 -8.77 54.05 -3.03
CA ALA A 8 -8.19 53.69 -4.32
C ALA A 8 -6.75 53.24 -4.01
N ALA A 9 -6.14 52.51 -4.93
CA ALA A 9 -4.80 51.97 -4.88
C ALA A 9 -3.69 53.02 -4.66
N LEU A 10 -2.58 52.58 -4.07
CA LEU A 10 -1.25 53.16 -4.29
C LEU A 10 -0.27 52.04 -4.60
N SER A 11 -0.02 51.88 -5.90
CA SER A 11 1.20 51.27 -6.44
C SER A 11 2.40 52.16 -6.10
N THR A 12 3.48 51.55 -5.64
CA THR A 12 4.84 52.05 -5.90
C THR A 12 5.67 50.91 -6.46
N THR A 13 6.05 51.11 -7.72
CA THR A 13 6.85 50.25 -8.57
C THR A 13 8.30 50.74 -8.57
N LEU A 14 9.26 49.82 -8.80
CA LEU A 14 10.54 50.01 -9.51
C LEU A 14 11.67 50.77 -8.75
N MET A 15 12.98 50.44 -8.83
CA MET A 15 13.84 49.76 -9.81
C MET A 15 15.15 49.31 -9.09
N LEU A 16 15.66 48.08 -9.30
CA LEU A 16 16.78 47.69 -10.21
C LEU A 16 18.16 48.34 -9.97
N SER A 17 19.15 47.50 -9.63
CA SER A 17 20.52 47.45 -10.21
C SER A 17 21.23 46.23 -9.56
N ALA A 18 21.46 45.08 -10.22
CA ALA A 18 22.34 44.73 -11.34
C ALA A 18 23.85 44.59 -10.98
N CYS A 19 24.39 43.40 -11.35
CA CYS A 19 25.78 42.89 -11.38
C CYS A 19 26.28 42.24 -10.07
N SER A 20 26.86 41.03 -10.05
CA SER A 20 27.60 40.26 -11.06
C SER A 20 27.58 38.75 -10.80
N ASP A 21 27.83 37.99 -11.88
CA ASP A 21 28.04 36.53 -11.99
C ASP A 21 28.80 35.88 -10.81
N ASP A 22 28.40 34.70 -10.36
CA ASP A 22 28.92 33.41 -10.86
C ASP A 22 28.30 32.23 -10.09
N SER A 23 28.42 31.03 -10.67
CA SER A 23 28.20 29.70 -10.09
C SER A 23 26.78 29.07 -10.16
N THR A 24 26.62 28.31 -11.25
CA THR A 24 26.24 26.88 -11.25
C THR A 24 25.10 26.41 -10.35
N GLY A 25 23.99 26.08 -11.02
CA GLY A 25 23.48 24.71 -11.01
C GLY A 25 22.54 24.33 -9.88
N GLU A 26 21.28 24.72 -9.98
CA GLU A 26 20.18 24.12 -9.21
C GLU A 26 18.87 24.53 -9.89
N ASN A 27 18.40 23.71 -10.84
CA ASN A 27 17.04 23.76 -11.36
C ASN A 27 16.79 22.52 -12.22
N SER A 28 16.66 21.37 -11.56
CA SER A 28 16.13 20.13 -12.18
C SER A 28 15.83 19.04 -11.14
N ARG A 29 15.42 19.42 -9.92
CA ARG A 29 15.15 18.44 -8.86
C ARG A 29 13.86 18.65 -8.06
N GLU A 30 12.97 19.51 -8.53
CA GLU A 30 11.69 19.78 -7.84
C GLU A 30 10.45 19.26 -8.59
N GLU A 31 10.59 18.70 -9.79
CA GLU A 31 9.45 18.14 -10.55
C GLU A 31 9.38 16.61 -10.55
N GLN A 32 10.30 15.91 -9.86
CA GLN A 32 10.33 14.44 -9.83
C GLN A 32 10.01 13.81 -8.46
N GLU A 33 9.85 14.61 -7.41
CA GLU A 33 9.48 14.12 -6.07
C GLU A 33 7.97 14.24 -5.78
N GLN A 34 7.24 15.06 -6.54
CA GLN A 34 5.79 15.24 -6.33
C GLN A 34 4.95 14.07 -6.88
N GLU A 35 5.39 13.35 -7.92
CA GLU A 35 4.63 12.20 -8.44
C GLU A 35 4.73 10.94 -7.55
N THR A 36 5.66 10.90 -6.59
CA THR A 36 5.73 9.79 -5.62
C THR A 36 4.94 10.09 -4.34
N GLN A 37 4.50 11.33 -4.16
CA GLN A 37 3.98 11.84 -2.88
C GLN A 37 2.47 11.64 -2.71
N GLU A 38 1.71 11.39 -3.79
CA GLU A 38 0.26 11.17 -3.74
C GLU A 38 -0.17 9.69 -3.85
N GLN A 39 0.76 8.74 -4.08
CA GLN A 39 0.39 7.36 -4.41
C GLN A 39 0.32 6.37 -3.24
N TYR A 40 0.65 6.79 -2.02
CA TYR A 40 0.71 5.90 -0.86
C TYR A 40 -0.27 6.23 0.27
N SER A 41 -1.08 7.29 0.12
CA SER A 41 -2.07 7.68 1.12
C SER A 41 -3.51 7.24 0.79
N GLU A 42 -3.73 6.39 -0.20
CA GLU A 42 -5.01 5.68 -0.32
C GLU A 42 -5.04 4.51 0.67
N GLU A 43 -5.38 4.87 1.91
CA GLU A 43 -6.29 4.13 2.77
C GLU A 43 -6.13 2.60 2.80
N ALA A 44 -5.57 2.07 3.91
CA ALA A 44 -6.07 0.79 4.47
C ALA A 44 -7.49 0.94 5.08
N GLY A 45 -8.32 1.75 4.43
CA GLY A 45 -9.77 1.77 4.52
C GLY A 45 -10.30 0.96 3.34
N LYS A 46 -11.45 0.32 3.52
CA LYS A 46 -12.17 -0.36 2.44
C LYS A 46 -12.17 0.54 1.20
N ALA A 47 -11.77 0.01 0.05
CA ALA A 47 -11.83 0.77 -1.20
C ALA A 47 -13.28 1.25 -1.41
N ASP A 48 -13.51 2.53 -1.12
CA ASP A 48 -14.82 3.15 -1.23
C ASP A 48 -15.20 3.12 -2.72
N SER A 49 -16.06 2.17 -3.04
CA SER A 49 -16.55 1.78 -4.38
C SER A 49 -15.50 1.24 -5.37
N ILE A 50 -15.07 -0.01 -5.16
CA ILE A 50 -14.42 -0.79 -6.24
C ILE A 50 -15.35 -0.87 -7.45
N HIS A 51 -14.79 -0.57 -8.64
CA HIS A 51 -15.51 -0.67 -9.91
C HIS A 51 -16.13 -2.06 -10.10
N GLN A 52 -17.36 -2.13 -10.62
CA GLN A 52 -18.12 -3.39 -10.70
C GLN A 52 -17.37 -4.49 -11.46
N THR A 53 -16.72 -4.17 -12.59
CA THR A 53 -15.88 -5.11 -13.34
C THR A 53 -14.76 -5.70 -12.49
N VAL A 54 -14.10 -4.88 -11.68
CA VAL A 54 -13.02 -5.31 -10.80
C VAL A 54 -13.56 -6.23 -9.71
N SER A 55 -14.67 -5.82 -9.11
CA SER A 55 -15.41 -6.61 -8.12
C SER A 55 -15.75 -7.99 -8.69
N ASP A 56 -16.41 -8.06 -9.85
CA ASP A 56 -16.86 -9.31 -10.44
C ASP A 56 -15.71 -10.26 -10.77
N VAL A 57 -14.65 -9.78 -11.40
CA VAL A 57 -13.47 -10.60 -11.72
C VAL A 57 -12.82 -11.18 -10.47
N ILE A 58 -12.68 -10.39 -9.41
CA ILE A 58 -12.10 -10.87 -8.14
C ILE A 58 -12.96 -11.99 -7.54
N ARG A 59 -14.29 -11.80 -7.52
CA ARG A 59 -15.24 -12.78 -6.96
C ARG A 59 -15.25 -14.07 -7.76
N GLU A 60 -15.32 -13.95 -9.07
CA GLU A 60 -15.40 -15.09 -9.99
C GLU A 60 -14.10 -15.89 -9.99
N GLY A 61 -12.95 -15.21 -9.97
CA GLY A 61 -11.65 -15.85 -9.82
C GLY A 61 -11.55 -16.61 -8.50
N HIS A 62 -11.85 -15.96 -7.36
CA HIS A 62 -11.81 -16.63 -6.06
C HIS A 62 -12.72 -17.87 -6.04
N THR A 63 -13.97 -17.73 -6.49
CA THR A 63 -14.95 -18.82 -6.53
C THR A 63 -14.44 -19.98 -7.39
N TYR A 64 -14.03 -19.70 -8.62
CA TYR A 64 -13.60 -20.72 -9.58
C TYR A 64 -12.40 -21.53 -9.07
N PHE A 65 -11.33 -20.85 -8.65
CA PHE A 65 -10.12 -21.54 -8.21
C PHE A 65 -10.32 -22.28 -6.87
N SER A 66 -11.26 -21.82 -6.03
CA SER A 66 -11.64 -22.50 -4.80
C SER A 66 -12.40 -23.79 -5.10
N GLU A 67 -13.44 -23.74 -5.94
CA GLU A 67 -14.24 -24.90 -6.34
C GLU A 67 -13.38 -25.96 -7.03
N TYR A 68 -12.50 -25.55 -7.95
CA TYR A 68 -11.57 -26.45 -8.65
C TYR A 68 -10.69 -27.24 -7.67
N LEU A 69 -10.25 -26.63 -6.56
CA LEU A 69 -9.36 -27.24 -5.58
C LEU A 69 -10.06 -28.05 -4.49
N GLN A 70 -11.34 -27.76 -4.20
CA GLN A 70 -12.12 -28.46 -3.17
C GLN A 70 -12.69 -29.80 -3.67
N HIS A 71 -12.97 -29.90 -4.96
CA HIS A 71 -13.54 -31.09 -5.55
C HIS A 71 -12.44 -31.91 -6.25
N ASP A 72 -11.92 -32.93 -5.56
CA ASP A 72 -10.96 -33.94 -6.06
C ASP A 72 -11.45 -34.75 -7.29
N ASN A 73 -12.60 -34.38 -7.87
CA ASN A 73 -13.35 -35.14 -8.86
C ASN A 73 -13.61 -34.38 -10.17
N HIS A 74 -12.87 -33.32 -10.49
CA HIS A 74 -13.02 -32.63 -11.77
C HIS A 74 -12.32 -33.38 -12.92
N LYS A 75 -12.98 -34.46 -13.34
CA LYS A 75 -13.00 -34.86 -14.74
C LYS A 75 -13.55 -33.69 -15.56
N ASN A 76 -12.69 -33.06 -16.36
CA ASN A 76 -13.04 -32.26 -17.55
C ASN A 76 -13.58 -30.83 -17.37
N GLU A 77 -13.18 -30.07 -16.35
CA GLU A 77 -13.12 -28.63 -16.60
C GLU A 77 -11.89 -28.34 -17.45
N ASN A 78 -12.12 -27.82 -18.65
CA ASN A 78 -11.07 -27.46 -19.56
C ASN A 78 -10.36 -26.21 -19.03
N ILE A 79 -9.37 -26.41 -18.14
CA ILE A 79 -8.56 -25.33 -17.54
C ILE A 79 -8.14 -24.32 -18.61
N LEU A 80 -7.82 -24.79 -19.82
CA LEU A 80 -7.42 -23.93 -20.92
C LEU A 80 -8.53 -22.94 -21.33
N GLU A 81 -9.77 -23.43 -21.47
CA GLU A 81 -10.95 -22.61 -21.80
C GLU A 81 -11.23 -21.61 -20.68
N THR A 82 -11.11 -22.04 -19.42
CA THR A 82 -11.27 -21.12 -18.30
C THR A 82 -10.21 -20.02 -18.32
N LEU A 83 -8.94 -20.37 -18.58
CA LEU A 83 -7.89 -19.36 -18.71
C LEU A 83 -8.13 -18.42 -19.90
N GLU A 84 -8.64 -18.94 -21.02
CA GLU A 84 -9.01 -18.13 -22.19
C GLU A 84 -10.10 -17.10 -21.86
N GLN A 85 -11.02 -17.43 -20.94
CA GLN A 85 -12.03 -16.50 -20.44
C GLN A 85 -11.44 -15.50 -19.43
N PHE A 86 -10.72 -15.97 -18.41
CA PHE A 86 -10.22 -15.08 -17.35
C PHE A 86 -9.15 -14.09 -17.83
N ILE A 87 -8.35 -14.41 -18.85
CA ILE A 87 -7.28 -13.52 -19.34
C ILE A 87 -7.83 -12.15 -19.79
N PRO A 88 -8.77 -12.05 -20.74
CA PRO A 88 -9.33 -10.77 -21.15
C PRO A 88 -10.06 -10.05 -19.99
N ASP A 89 -10.83 -10.78 -19.19
CA ASP A 89 -11.60 -10.20 -18.08
C ASP A 89 -10.67 -9.59 -17.01
N THR A 90 -9.59 -10.29 -16.65
CA THR A 90 -8.59 -9.79 -15.69
C THR A 90 -7.85 -8.57 -16.22
N LYS A 91 -7.56 -8.55 -17.53
CA LYS A 91 -6.94 -7.39 -18.17
C LYS A 91 -7.86 -6.17 -18.11
N GLU A 92 -9.15 -6.35 -18.43
CA GLU A 92 -10.13 -5.27 -18.35
C GLU A 92 -10.27 -4.77 -16.90
N ALA A 93 -10.35 -5.67 -15.92
CA ALA A 93 -10.38 -5.29 -14.51
C ALA A 93 -9.14 -4.46 -14.12
N ALA A 94 -7.94 -4.84 -14.54
CA ALA A 94 -6.74 -4.05 -14.28
C ALA A 94 -6.79 -2.64 -14.91
N GLU A 95 -7.39 -2.50 -16.10
CA GLU A 95 -7.59 -1.20 -16.75
C GLU A 95 -8.63 -0.32 -16.03
N GLN A 96 -9.63 -0.93 -15.37
CA GLN A 96 -10.68 -0.26 -14.60
C GLN A 96 -10.33 -0.02 -13.12
N ALA A 97 -9.21 -0.57 -12.63
CA ALA A 97 -8.79 -0.40 -11.26
C ALA A 97 -8.20 1.01 -11.04
N GLU A 98 -8.91 1.82 -10.25
CA GLU A 98 -8.49 3.17 -9.89
C GLU A 98 -7.32 3.15 -8.88
N ASN A 99 -7.41 2.25 -7.89
CA ASN A 99 -6.35 2.06 -6.91
C ASN A 99 -5.13 1.37 -7.54
N LEU A 100 -3.95 1.98 -7.42
CA LEU A 100 -2.70 1.45 -7.99
C LEU A 100 -2.39 0.03 -7.49
N ALA A 101 -2.56 -0.22 -6.19
CA ALA A 101 -2.18 -1.50 -5.61
C ALA A 101 -3.09 -2.63 -6.09
N LEU A 102 -4.39 -2.35 -6.24
CA LEU A 102 -5.36 -3.27 -6.84
C LEU A 102 -5.05 -3.54 -8.31
N LYS A 103 -4.70 -2.50 -9.06
CA LYS A 103 -4.28 -2.59 -10.46
C LYS A 103 -3.05 -3.49 -10.63
N GLU A 104 -2.00 -3.26 -9.87
CA GLU A 104 -0.75 -4.02 -9.95
C GLU A 104 -0.94 -5.51 -9.62
N ASP A 105 -1.76 -5.82 -8.61
CA ASP A 105 -2.10 -7.21 -8.28
C ASP A 105 -2.92 -7.88 -9.40
N LEU A 106 -3.87 -7.18 -10.01
CA LEU A 106 -4.63 -7.69 -11.16
C LEU A 106 -3.72 -7.90 -12.39
N GLU A 107 -2.77 -7.00 -12.64
CA GLU A 107 -1.76 -7.18 -13.69
C GLU A 107 -0.86 -8.39 -13.41
N ASP A 108 -0.49 -8.65 -12.15
CA ASP A 108 0.24 -9.86 -11.76
C ASP A 108 -0.57 -11.13 -12.02
N ILE A 109 -1.84 -11.15 -11.62
CA ILE A 109 -2.76 -12.25 -11.90
C ILE A 109 -2.87 -12.48 -13.41
N HIS A 110 -3.07 -11.42 -14.21
CA HIS A 110 -3.14 -11.52 -15.65
C HIS A 110 -1.86 -12.14 -16.26
N ARG A 111 -0.66 -11.73 -15.79
CA ARG A 111 0.61 -12.37 -16.19
C ARG A 111 0.66 -13.85 -15.81
N LEU A 112 0.20 -14.21 -14.61
CA LEU A 112 0.17 -15.60 -14.14
C LEU A 112 -0.77 -16.47 -15.00
N LEU A 113 -1.95 -15.96 -15.35
CA LEU A 113 -2.91 -16.62 -16.23
C LEU A 113 -2.31 -16.88 -17.62
N ILE A 114 -1.73 -15.86 -18.26
CA ILE A 114 -1.06 -16.00 -19.57
C ILE A 114 0.07 -17.03 -19.50
N ASN A 115 0.90 -16.96 -18.46
CA ASN A 115 2.02 -17.89 -18.30
C ASN A 115 1.55 -19.33 -18.08
N PHE A 116 0.44 -19.50 -17.37
CA PHE A 116 -0.15 -20.82 -17.18
C PHE A 116 -0.75 -21.36 -18.47
N GLN A 117 -1.50 -20.55 -19.21
CA GLN A 117 -2.08 -20.91 -20.51
C GLN A 117 -0.98 -21.31 -21.50
N LYS A 118 0.08 -20.51 -21.62
CA LYS A 118 1.25 -20.84 -22.46
C LYS A 118 1.85 -22.19 -22.09
N ARG A 119 2.03 -22.47 -20.79
CA ARG A 119 2.56 -23.77 -20.35
C ARG A 119 1.61 -24.93 -20.65
N LEU A 120 0.31 -24.73 -20.56
CA LEU A 120 -0.68 -25.73 -20.97
C LEU A 120 -0.66 -25.95 -22.48
N HIS A 121 -0.45 -24.94 -23.31
CA HIS A 121 -0.26 -25.13 -24.75
C HIS A 121 1.06 -25.85 -25.07
N ASP A 122 2.16 -25.41 -24.48
CA ASP A 122 3.50 -25.93 -24.78
C ASP A 122 3.68 -27.38 -24.32
N LYS A 123 3.09 -27.74 -23.19
CA LYS A 123 3.24 -29.06 -22.57
C LYS A 123 1.99 -29.93 -22.65
N GLY A 124 0.82 -29.37 -22.97
CA GLY A 124 -0.43 -30.12 -23.07
C GLY A 124 -0.71 -30.98 -21.84
N GLU A 125 -1.07 -32.23 -22.10
CA GLU A 125 -1.29 -33.28 -21.08
C GLU A 125 -0.03 -33.67 -20.30
N SER A 126 1.18 -33.29 -20.76
CA SER A 126 2.43 -33.60 -20.07
C SER A 126 2.76 -32.65 -18.91
N LEU A 127 1.98 -31.58 -18.72
CA LEU A 127 2.10 -30.76 -17.53
C LEU A 127 1.64 -31.58 -16.32
N ASN A 128 2.57 -31.88 -15.42
CA ASN A 128 2.30 -32.69 -14.23
C ASN A 128 1.13 -32.09 -13.41
N GLU A 129 0.18 -32.92 -12.98
CA GLU A 129 -0.94 -32.54 -12.11
C GLU A 129 -0.50 -31.78 -10.86
N ARG A 130 0.66 -32.11 -10.28
CA ARG A 130 1.25 -31.34 -9.19
C ARG A 130 1.59 -29.92 -9.60
N GLU A 131 2.14 -29.71 -10.80
CA GLU A 131 2.46 -28.37 -11.30
C GLU A 131 1.17 -27.59 -11.60
N LYS A 132 0.17 -28.23 -12.21
CA LYS A 132 -1.17 -27.63 -12.42
C LYS A 132 -1.75 -27.16 -11.10
N ARG A 133 -1.80 -28.05 -10.10
CA ARG A 133 -2.32 -27.76 -8.76
C ARG A 133 -1.57 -26.61 -8.09
N THR A 134 -0.24 -26.59 -8.15
CA THR A 134 0.56 -25.48 -7.60
C THR A 134 0.20 -24.14 -8.25
N ARG A 135 -0.01 -24.11 -9.57
CA ARG A 135 -0.40 -22.87 -10.28
C ARG A 135 -1.82 -22.43 -9.92
N MET A 136 -2.76 -23.37 -9.83
CA MET A 136 -4.13 -23.10 -9.38
C MET A 136 -4.16 -22.55 -7.95
N ILE A 137 -3.40 -23.15 -7.02
CA ILE A 137 -3.26 -22.65 -5.65
C ILE A 137 -2.69 -21.23 -5.63
N SER A 138 -1.68 -20.96 -6.46
CA SER A 138 -1.11 -19.61 -6.55
C SER A 138 -2.13 -18.57 -7.04
N LEU A 139 -2.96 -18.91 -8.03
CA LEU A 139 -4.03 -18.03 -8.52
C LEU A 139 -5.12 -17.86 -7.47
N LEU A 140 -5.54 -18.94 -6.80
CA LEU A 140 -6.49 -18.89 -5.70
C LEU A 140 -6.02 -17.93 -4.61
N HIS A 141 -4.78 -18.05 -4.15
CA HIS A 141 -4.28 -17.17 -3.09
C HIS A 141 -4.33 -15.69 -3.51
N ARG A 142 -3.92 -15.36 -4.75
CA ARG A 142 -3.99 -13.97 -5.24
C ARG A 142 -5.41 -13.44 -5.31
N TYR A 143 -6.34 -14.23 -5.85
CA TYR A 143 -7.75 -13.84 -5.89
C TYR A 143 -8.38 -13.74 -4.49
N SER A 144 -8.04 -14.64 -3.58
CA SER A 144 -8.49 -14.62 -2.19
C SER A 144 -7.98 -13.39 -1.44
N ASP A 145 -6.71 -13.01 -1.65
CA ASP A 145 -6.13 -11.79 -1.05
C ASP A 145 -6.85 -10.54 -1.56
N LEU A 146 -7.11 -10.46 -2.87
CA LEU A 146 -7.87 -9.36 -3.46
C LEU A 146 -9.35 -9.36 -3.04
N ASP A 147 -9.98 -10.52 -2.90
CA ASP A 147 -11.37 -10.63 -2.42
C ASP A 147 -11.49 -10.16 -0.97
N TYR A 148 -10.51 -10.52 -0.15
CA TYR A 148 -10.41 -10.03 1.22
C TYR A 148 -10.20 -8.51 1.26
N TYR A 149 -9.26 -7.98 0.47
CA TYR A 149 -9.03 -6.53 0.37
C TYR A 149 -10.31 -5.79 -0.08
N ALA A 150 -11.01 -6.34 -1.08
CA ALA A 150 -12.19 -5.73 -1.68
C ALA A 150 -13.44 -5.78 -0.78
N ARG A 151 -13.65 -6.88 -0.06
CA ARG A 151 -14.93 -7.18 0.61
C ARG A 151 -14.83 -7.39 2.12
N GLY A 152 -13.63 -7.58 2.65
CA GLY A 152 -13.37 -7.77 4.08
C GLY A 152 -14.01 -9.01 4.70
N ASN A 153 -14.31 -10.04 3.89
CA ASN A 153 -15.15 -11.16 4.30
C ASN A 153 -14.33 -12.44 4.56
N ASP A 154 -13.53 -12.47 5.65
CA ASP A 154 -13.40 -13.68 6.49
C ASP A 154 -12.78 -13.38 7.87
N ALA A 155 -13.19 -14.15 8.88
CA ALA A 155 -12.97 -13.94 10.31
C ALA A 155 -11.62 -14.46 10.85
N SER A 156 -10.62 -14.75 10.00
CA SER A 156 -9.45 -15.54 10.45
C SER A 156 -8.04 -14.95 10.27
N GLN A 157 -7.77 -13.94 9.42
CA GLN A 157 -6.43 -13.30 9.38
C GLN A 157 -6.45 -11.81 9.00
N PRO A 158 -5.54 -10.97 9.56
CA PRO A 158 -5.48 -9.55 9.28
C PRO A 158 -4.55 -9.27 8.09
N TYR A 159 -5.07 -9.37 6.86
CA TYR A 159 -4.35 -8.84 5.70
C TYR A 159 -5.25 -7.90 4.91
N TYR A 160 -5.54 -6.74 5.49
CA TYR A 160 -6.27 -5.63 4.86
C TYR A 160 -5.46 -4.92 3.75
N VAL A 161 -4.49 -5.61 3.14
CA VAL A 161 -3.46 -5.02 2.27
C VAL A 161 -3.19 -5.96 1.11
N THR A 162 -3.17 -5.43 -0.12
CA THR A 162 -2.82 -6.16 -1.35
C THR A 162 -1.38 -6.68 -1.32
N GLN A 163 -1.06 -7.66 -2.16
CA GLN A 163 0.29 -8.26 -2.22
C GLN A 163 1.34 -7.27 -2.74
N TYR A 164 0.96 -6.42 -3.70
CA TYR A 164 1.77 -5.29 -4.12
C TYR A 164 2.10 -4.37 -2.95
N SER A 165 1.10 -3.94 -2.18
CA SER A 165 1.32 -3.03 -1.05
C SER A 165 2.19 -3.68 0.04
N LEU A 166 2.00 -4.97 0.33
CA LEU A 166 2.90 -5.71 1.23
C LEU A 166 4.36 -5.70 0.73
N ALA A 167 4.58 -5.96 -0.55
CA ALA A 167 5.91 -5.93 -1.14
C ALA A 167 6.55 -4.53 -1.09
N GLN A 168 5.75 -3.47 -1.25
CA GLN A 168 6.23 -2.09 -1.11
C GLN A 168 6.58 -1.75 0.34
N LEU A 169 5.74 -2.14 1.30
CA LEU A 169 6.02 -1.98 2.73
C LEU A 169 7.33 -2.70 3.10
N ASP A 170 7.53 -3.93 2.63
CA ASP A 170 8.76 -4.66 2.89
C ASP A 170 9.98 -3.98 2.26
N ARG A 171 9.89 -3.47 1.03
CA ARG A 171 11.00 -2.68 0.43
C ARG A 171 11.26 -1.40 1.22
N GLY A 172 10.21 -0.72 1.68
CA GLY A 172 10.30 0.49 2.51
C GLY A 172 11.06 0.24 3.81
N MET A 173 10.80 -0.89 4.46
CA MET A 173 11.53 -1.32 5.67
C MET A 173 13.02 -1.58 5.44
N HIS A 174 13.44 -1.86 4.21
CA HIS A 174 14.84 -2.07 3.85
C HIS A 174 15.57 -0.79 3.44
N LYS A 175 14.89 0.37 3.43
CA LYS A 175 15.55 1.67 3.23
C LYS A 175 16.52 1.94 4.40
N THR A 176 17.74 2.39 4.10
CA THR A 176 18.81 2.56 5.10
C THR A 176 18.38 3.43 6.29
N ALA A 177 17.73 4.57 6.04
CA ALA A 177 17.26 5.46 7.12
C ALA A 177 16.28 4.75 8.06
N VAL A 178 15.30 4.02 7.51
CA VAL A 178 14.30 3.27 8.28
C VAL A 178 14.95 2.15 9.09
N GLN A 179 15.94 1.46 8.52
CA GLN A 179 16.68 0.40 9.23
C GLN A 179 17.52 0.95 10.38
N GLU A 180 18.20 2.07 10.19
CA GLU A 180 18.99 2.70 11.25
C GLU A 180 18.10 3.20 12.39
N ASP A 181 16.94 3.79 12.07
CA ASP A 181 15.95 4.22 13.06
C ASP A 181 15.36 3.03 13.84
N ILE A 182 15.05 1.92 13.17
CA ILE A 182 14.59 0.68 13.84
C ILE A 182 15.59 0.16 14.86
N LYS A 183 16.89 0.16 14.53
CA LYS A 183 17.94 -0.34 15.42
C LYS A 183 18.06 0.48 16.72
N ARG A 184 17.57 1.72 16.73
CA ARG A 184 17.56 2.59 17.92
C ARG A 184 16.43 2.27 18.89
N LEU A 185 15.43 1.49 18.48
CA LEU A 185 14.29 1.10 19.31
C LEU A 185 14.56 -0.20 20.07
N PRO A 186 13.87 -0.49 21.18
CA PRO A 186 14.04 -1.74 21.91
C PRO A 186 13.48 -2.94 21.12
N GLU A 187 14.08 -4.13 21.31
CA GLU A 187 13.82 -5.34 20.51
C GLU A 187 12.32 -5.71 20.42
N ASN A 188 11.58 -5.54 21.51
CA ASN A 188 10.15 -5.83 21.54
C ASN A 188 9.33 -4.91 20.61
N VAL A 189 9.76 -3.66 20.44
CA VAL A 189 9.12 -2.69 19.52
C VAL A 189 9.58 -2.94 18.09
N GLN A 190 10.87 -3.27 17.88
CA GLN A 190 11.36 -3.68 16.57
C GLN A 190 10.56 -4.87 16.02
N HIS A 191 10.38 -5.91 16.86
CA HIS A 191 9.58 -7.07 16.49
C HIS A 191 8.14 -6.67 16.18
N PHE A 192 7.54 -5.77 16.97
CA PHE A 192 6.19 -5.30 16.74
C PHE A 192 6.07 -4.60 15.37
N ILE A 193 6.94 -3.64 15.06
CA ILE A 193 6.91 -2.90 13.79
C ILE A 193 7.15 -3.82 12.58
N GLN A 194 8.08 -4.77 12.69
CA GLN A 194 8.44 -5.66 11.59
C GLN A 194 7.34 -6.68 11.26
N HIS A 195 6.60 -7.13 12.27
CA HIS A 195 5.58 -8.18 12.14
C HIS A 195 4.14 -7.65 12.18
N ASN A 196 3.94 -6.35 12.44
CA ASN A 196 2.64 -5.71 12.30
C ASN A 196 2.41 -5.36 10.82
N TYR A 197 1.21 -5.65 10.32
CA TYR A 197 0.83 -5.38 8.93
C TYR A 197 -0.25 -4.29 8.90
N GLY A 198 -0.19 -3.36 7.94
CA GLY A 198 -1.19 -2.31 7.75
C GLY A 198 -0.68 -0.90 7.98
N HIS A 199 -1.59 0.00 8.39
CA HIS A 199 -1.38 1.45 8.52
C HIS A 199 -0.16 1.83 9.35
N ASP A 200 0.06 1.16 10.48
CA ASP A 200 1.16 1.48 11.41
C ASP A 200 2.54 1.30 10.78
N LYS A 201 2.71 0.23 9.98
CA LYS A 201 3.96 -0.06 9.28
C LYS A 201 4.19 0.96 8.17
N ASN A 202 3.13 1.38 7.49
CA ASN A 202 3.22 2.44 6.47
C ASN A 202 3.66 3.77 7.09
N ALA A 203 3.00 4.18 8.17
CA ALA A 203 3.36 5.36 8.93
C ALA A 203 4.83 5.33 9.37
N PHE A 204 5.33 4.19 9.87
CA PHE A 204 6.73 4.06 10.24
C PHE A 204 7.70 4.27 9.06
N ILE A 205 7.38 3.74 7.89
CA ILE A 205 8.22 3.86 6.69
C ILE A 205 8.23 5.31 6.16
N GLU A 206 7.07 5.95 6.13
CA GLU A 206 6.87 7.21 5.40
C GLU A 206 7.09 8.45 6.26
N ARG A 207 6.74 8.39 7.54
CA ARG A 207 6.70 9.55 8.43
C ARG A 207 7.93 9.64 9.31
N ASN A 208 8.87 10.52 8.93
CA ASN A 208 10.07 10.77 9.70
C ASN A 208 9.76 11.35 11.10
N ASP A 209 8.77 12.23 11.18
CA ASP A 209 8.30 12.82 12.45
C ASP A 209 7.77 11.74 13.41
N PHE A 210 7.07 10.74 12.89
CA PHE A 210 6.60 9.60 13.67
C PHE A 210 7.75 8.70 14.16
N ARG A 211 8.73 8.40 13.30
CA ARG A 211 9.94 7.65 13.73
C ARG A 211 10.71 8.39 14.81
N GLU A 212 10.93 9.70 14.64
CA GLU A 212 11.58 10.54 15.63
C GLU A 212 10.81 10.58 16.95
N ALA A 213 9.48 10.67 16.92
CA ALA A 213 8.65 10.63 18.12
C ALA A 213 8.84 9.33 18.92
N LEU A 214 8.87 8.18 18.24
CA LEU A 214 9.09 6.88 18.87
C LEU A 214 10.47 6.79 19.52
N ILE A 215 11.50 7.27 18.83
CA ILE A 215 12.87 7.25 19.32
C ILE A 215 13.03 8.19 20.51
N GLU A 216 12.54 9.43 20.40
CA GLU A 216 12.62 10.41 21.51
C GLU A 216 11.81 9.95 22.73
N ALA A 217 10.64 9.35 22.53
CA ALA A 217 9.86 8.74 23.61
C ALA A 217 10.63 7.61 24.31
N TYR A 218 11.34 6.78 23.56
CA TYR A 218 12.20 5.74 24.11
C TYR A 218 13.40 6.34 24.86
N GLU A 219 14.07 7.35 24.30
CA GLU A 219 15.21 8.02 24.94
C GLU A 219 14.80 8.73 26.25
N GLN A 220 13.59 9.29 26.32
CA GLN A 220 13.06 9.94 27.52
C GLN A 220 12.62 8.94 28.61
N LYS A 221 11.90 7.87 28.22
CA LYS A 221 11.33 6.89 29.16
C LYS A 221 12.32 5.80 29.58
N GLY A 222 13.30 5.48 28.73
CA GLY A 222 14.27 4.39 28.92
C GLY A 222 13.71 2.99 28.63
N GLU A 223 12.39 2.84 28.51
CA GLU A 223 11.70 1.65 28.05
C GLU A 223 10.51 2.02 27.16
N LEU A 224 10.17 1.18 26.18
CA LEU A 224 9.00 1.39 25.34
C LEU A 224 8.27 0.07 25.13
N GLN A 225 7.00 0.01 25.54
CA GLN A 225 6.16 -1.19 25.41
C GLN A 225 5.26 -1.08 24.17
N ALA A 226 4.67 -2.20 23.72
CA ALA A 226 3.74 -2.20 22.58
C ALA A 226 2.55 -1.24 22.77
N ARG A 227 2.07 -1.09 24.02
CA ARG A 227 1.02 -0.13 24.37
C ARG A 227 1.45 1.35 24.28
N ASP A 228 2.74 1.64 24.39
CA ASP A 228 3.29 2.98 24.20
C ASP A 228 3.44 3.30 22.72
N TYR A 229 3.89 2.31 21.94
CA TYR A 229 3.88 2.38 20.47
C TYR A 229 2.47 2.68 19.95
N GLN A 230 1.47 1.89 20.36
CA GLN A 230 0.09 2.08 19.92
C GLN A 230 -0.46 3.44 20.32
N TYR A 231 -0.11 3.93 21.51
CA TYR A 231 -0.51 5.27 21.94
C TYR A 231 0.02 6.36 20.99
N ILE A 232 1.31 6.29 20.63
CA ILE A 232 1.93 7.25 19.71
C ILE A 232 1.34 7.13 18.31
N VAL A 233 1.05 5.91 17.83
CA VAL A 233 0.32 5.67 16.57
C VAL A 233 -1.03 6.37 16.58
N ASN A 234 -1.88 6.08 17.57
CA ASN A 234 -3.24 6.64 17.61
C ASN A 234 -3.19 8.17 17.60
N ARG A 235 -2.33 8.78 18.40
CA ARG A 235 -2.23 10.25 18.48
C ARG A 235 -1.72 10.86 17.17
N MET A 236 -0.64 10.35 16.59
CA MET A 236 -0.03 10.98 15.39
C MET A 236 -0.72 10.60 14.08
N ILE A 237 -1.25 9.39 13.97
CA ILE A 237 -1.77 8.83 12.72
C ILE A 237 -3.30 8.94 12.66
N GLU A 238 -4.01 8.62 13.75
CA GLU A 238 -5.47 8.64 13.76
C GLU A 238 -6.01 10.02 14.17
N GLU A 239 -5.42 10.65 15.20
CA GLU A 239 -5.88 11.95 15.72
C GLU A 239 -5.19 13.15 15.04
N GLY A 240 -4.07 12.91 14.34
CA GLY A 240 -3.37 13.93 13.54
C GLY A 240 -2.49 14.88 14.37
N ASP A 241 -2.13 14.51 15.60
CA ASP A 241 -1.25 15.31 16.44
C ASP A 241 0.16 15.43 15.87
N THR A 242 0.81 16.56 16.18
CA THR A 242 2.23 16.76 15.87
C THR A 242 3.14 15.98 16.83
N LYS A 243 4.37 15.68 16.41
CA LYS A 243 5.41 15.08 17.28
C LYS A 243 5.54 15.80 18.63
N ALA A 244 5.54 17.14 18.62
CA ALA A 244 5.71 17.94 19.83
C ALA A 244 4.53 17.80 20.81
N GLU A 245 3.30 17.74 20.28
CA GLU A 245 2.10 17.53 21.09
C GLU A 245 2.09 16.12 21.69
N VAL A 246 2.40 15.11 20.88
CA VAL A 246 2.45 13.72 21.34
C VAL A 246 3.52 13.52 22.40
N LEU A 247 4.75 14.01 22.19
CA LEU A 247 5.81 13.89 23.18
C LEU A 247 5.47 14.61 24.50
N ARG A 248 4.85 15.80 24.43
CA ARG A 248 4.41 16.52 25.63
C ARG A 248 3.41 15.69 26.44
N VAL A 249 2.36 15.17 25.79
CA VAL A 249 1.33 14.37 26.48
C VAL A 249 1.89 13.02 26.92
N PHE A 250 2.80 12.42 26.15
CA PHE A 250 3.46 11.17 26.51
C PHE A 250 4.25 11.30 27.82
N VAL A 251 4.97 12.40 28.01
CA VAL A 251 5.65 12.71 29.28
C VAL A 251 4.64 12.87 30.42
N GLU A 252 3.53 13.55 30.18
CA GLU A 252 2.50 13.81 31.20
C GLU A 252 1.75 12.53 31.64
N GLU A 253 1.55 11.58 30.72
CA GLU A 253 0.64 10.44 30.95
C GLU A 253 1.35 9.08 31.06
N ARG A 254 2.59 8.95 30.56
CA ARG A 254 3.25 7.64 30.33
C ARG A 254 4.66 7.51 30.89
N MET A 255 5.23 8.58 31.44
CA MET A 255 6.48 8.59 32.22
C MET A 255 6.19 8.58 33.71
#